data_AF-A0A7S3YZC6-F1
#
_entry.id   AF-A0A7S3YZC6-F1
#
_cell.length_a   1.000
_cell.length_b   1.000
_cell.length_c   1.000
_cell.angle_alpha   90.00
_cell.angle_beta   90.00
_cell.angle_gamma   90.00
#
_symmetry.space_group_name_H-M   'P 1'
#
loop_
_entity.id
_entity.type
_entity.pdbx_description
1 polymer ?
#
loop_
_entity_poly.entity_id
_entity_poly.type
_entity_poly.pdbx_seq_one_letter_code
_entity_poly.pdbx_strand_id
1 'polypeptide(L)'
;ESQGPARRQNLYRTPSKRSEKRVPYTPVSRQQPEALSLLPAALPAGVSFHPAGSCLCLWRVVDLLLSPVKVVLMLLLVIIRIPIVIIFMLLPIACRKCLFKCLFGCGYPLYLTTIGKKYWGCILESMYTGGSSPRPHTVDVVPTRLSTCTIWPVPVASDNYSYLIVDHATGVCAVVDPGAHVPLILACFQLGVVPRYVLLTHAHHDHCGGVDELCRQYPIIEVWCGPGEKVFGHKTRVLHDKDVFKVGRTAVNIVSTPCHTPGSLCFCIPKVRSIIPGDLDSSPGGIRDSEAILTGDTLFLGGTGATFHGTDIMMWRSLQKLNEIPDECRVFPGHEYTETLRWFAAWLEPDNERAFIMAHEANAQRSMRKPTIPGIMGIERKINPWLRSAEEALGRSIDTRLDQYYEGVSWCSRQWQCLNSPPREWLAFPVPMASRAISTPHR
;
A
#
# COMPACT_ATOMS: atom_id res chain seq x y z
N GLU A 1 -45.02 -31.04 49.26
CA GLU A 1 -43.83 -30.32 48.77
C GLU A 1 -43.57 -30.71 47.31
N SER A 2 -43.34 -29.69 46.47
CA SER A 2 -42.97 -29.67 45.04
C SER A 2 -43.33 -30.85 44.12
N GLN A 3 -44.35 -30.64 43.27
CA GLN A 3 -44.57 -31.35 42.02
C GLN A 3 -43.70 -30.77 40.89
N GLY A 4 -43.05 -31.63 40.09
CA GLY A 4 -42.39 -31.26 38.83
C GLY A 4 -43.34 -31.38 37.62
N PRO A 5 -43.08 -30.71 36.47
CA PRO A 5 -43.99 -30.77 35.34
C PRO A 5 -43.61 -31.81 34.27
N ALA A 6 -44.68 -32.23 33.60
CA ALA A 6 -44.83 -33.35 32.69
C ALA A 6 -44.19 -33.20 31.30
N ARG A 7 -43.89 -34.35 30.71
CA ARG A 7 -43.71 -34.61 29.27
C ARG A 7 -45.00 -34.36 28.47
N ARG A 8 -44.87 -33.88 27.24
CA ARG A 8 -45.79 -34.20 26.12
C ARG A 8 -45.01 -34.49 24.83
N GLN A 9 -45.43 -35.57 24.17
CA GLN A 9 -44.97 -36.11 22.89
C GLN A 9 -45.74 -35.51 21.69
N ASN A 10 -45.24 -35.84 20.48
CA ASN A 10 -45.91 -35.97 19.16
C ASN A 10 -45.42 -34.96 18.11
N LEU A 11 -45.25 -35.27 16.82
CA LEU A 11 -45.19 -36.51 16.01
C LEU A 11 -44.76 -36.06 14.60
N TYR A 12 -44.00 -36.88 13.88
CA TYR A 12 -43.69 -36.73 12.45
C TYR A 12 -44.95 -36.84 11.57
N ARG A 13 -45.02 -36.04 10.50
CA ARG A 13 -45.73 -36.39 9.25
C ARG A 13 -45.29 -35.53 8.06
N THR A 14 -44.81 -36.19 7.01
CA THR A 14 -44.73 -35.68 5.62
C THR A 14 -46.07 -35.92 4.89
N PRO A 15 -46.42 -35.08 3.91
CA PRO A 15 -46.63 -35.58 2.52
C PRO A 15 -46.23 -34.52 1.45
N SER A 16 -45.47 -34.87 0.39
CA SER A 16 -45.86 -35.43 -0.93
C SER A 16 -45.85 -34.39 -2.07
N LYS A 17 -45.24 -34.81 -3.18
CA LYS A 17 -45.00 -34.12 -4.45
C LYS A 17 -46.26 -33.53 -5.10
N ARG A 18 -46.16 -32.29 -5.65
CA ARG A 18 -46.98 -31.87 -6.79
C ARG A 18 -46.31 -30.78 -7.64
N SER A 19 -45.96 -31.20 -8.86
CA SER A 19 -45.86 -30.48 -10.14
C SER A 19 -45.31 -29.05 -10.20
N GLU A 20 -44.17 -28.93 -10.88
CA GLU A 20 -43.65 -27.73 -11.53
C GLU A 20 -44.70 -27.05 -12.43
N LYS A 21 -44.88 -25.74 -12.27
CA LYS A 21 -45.30 -24.84 -13.35
C LYS A 21 -44.33 -23.66 -13.37
N ARG A 22 -43.55 -23.58 -14.45
CA ARG A 22 -42.73 -22.41 -14.80
C ARG A 22 -43.63 -21.20 -14.99
N VAL A 23 -43.31 -20.10 -14.33
CA VAL A 23 -43.83 -18.76 -14.65
C VAL A 23 -42.66 -17.96 -15.24
N PRO A 24 -42.81 -17.32 -16.41
CA PRO A 24 -41.70 -16.65 -17.08
C PRO A 24 -41.32 -15.35 -16.37
N TYR A 25 -40.01 -15.18 -16.18
CA TYR A 25 -39.37 -13.98 -15.65
C TYR A 25 -39.46 -12.84 -16.68
N THR A 26 -40.13 -11.74 -16.33
CA THR A 26 -40.09 -10.47 -17.07
C THR A 26 -39.13 -9.53 -16.34
N PRO A 27 -38.12 -8.93 -17.01
CA PRO A 27 -37.18 -8.05 -16.34
C PRO A 27 -37.83 -6.68 -16.11
N VAL A 28 -37.95 -6.30 -14.84
CA VAL A 28 -38.31 -4.95 -14.41
C VAL A 28 -37.15 -4.01 -14.75
N SER A 29 -37.43 -2.98 -15.54
CA SER A 29 -36.47 -1.94 -15.90
C SER A 29 -36.05 -1.15 -14.65
N ARG A 30 -34.73 -1.05 -14.43
CA ARG A 30 -34.16 -0.10 -13.47
C ARG A 30 -34.21 1.29 -14.09
N GLN A 31 -35.13 2.12 -13.63
CA GLN A 31 -34.97 3.56 -13.72
C GLN A 31 -33.75 3.98 -12.87
N GLN A 32 -32.74 4.55 -13.53
CA GLN A 32 -31.65 5.28 -12.88
C GLN A 32 -32.22 6.56 -12.27
N PRO A 33 -31.81 6.98 -11.05
CA PRO A 33 -32.06 8.34 -10.61
C PRO A 33 -31.17 9.30 -11.41
N GLU A 34 -31.82 10.29 -12.02
CA GLU A 34 -31.23 11.42 -12.73
C GLU A 34 -30.31 12.24 -11.82
N ALA A 35 -28.99 12.12 -12.00
CA ALA A 35 -28.00 13.00 -11.39
C ALA A 35 -26.79 13.22 -12.32
N LEU A 36 -27.04 13.36 -13.62
CA LEU A 36 -26.01 13.51 -14.66
C LEU A 36 -26.21 14.77 -15.52
N SER A 37 -27.00 15.74 -15.06
CA SER A 37 -27.39 16.92 -15.85
C SER A 37 -26.91 18.25 -15.25
N LEU A 38 -25.69 18.31 -14.69
CA LEU A 38 -25.04 19.58 -14.33
C LEU A 38 -23.51 19.49 -14.55
N LEU A 39 -23.10 19.32 -15.81
CA LEU A 39 -21.74 19.64 -16.25
C LEU A 39 -21.75 21.10 -16.76
N PRO A 40 -20.95 22.03 -16.22
CA PRO A 40 -20.79 23.33 -16.84
C PRO A 40 -20.04 23.16 -18.16
N ALA A 41 -20.76 23.42 -19.25
CA ALA A 41 -20.21 23.62 -20.57
C ALA A 41 -19.43 24.94 -20.62
N ALA A 42 -18.12 24.90 -20.38
CA ALA A 42 -17.14 25.84 -20.92
C ALA A 42 -15.72 25.48 -20.42
N LEU A 43 -14.86 25.10 -21.35
CA LEU A 43 -13.41 25.04 -21.16
C LEU A 43 -12.89 26.46 -20.86
N PRO A 44 -12.02 26.67 -19.85
CA PRO A 44 -11.17 27.85 -19.85
C PRO A 44 -10.18 27.72 -21.02
N ALA A 45 -10.27 28.65 -21.97
CA ALA A 45 -9.32 28.81 -23.06
C ALA A 45 -7.91 29.00 -22.49
N GLY A 46 -7.01 28.03 -22.73
CA GLY A 46 -5.63 28.09 -22.22
C GLY A 46 -4.83 26.79 -22.26
N VAL A 47 -5.45 25.63 -22.53
CA VAL A 47 -4.70 24.38 -22.71
C VAL A 47 -4.23 24.29 -24.16
N SER A 48 -3.11 24.94 -24.46
CA SER A 48 -2.37 24.71 -25.71
C SER A 48 -1.64 23.38 -25.63
N PHE A 49 -2.13 22.36 -26.35
CA PHE A 49 -1.29 21.23 -26.74
C PHE A 49 -0.25 21.75 -27.72
N HIS A 50 0.99 21.97 -27.27
CA HIS A 50 2.12 22.16 -28.19
C HIS A 50 2.49 20.79 -28.79
N PRO A 51 2.35 20.57 -30.11
CA PRO A 51 2.98 19.41 -30.72
C PRO A 51 4.47 19.70 -30.78
N ALA A 52 5.27 18.96 -30.01
CA ALA A 52 6.72 18.88 -30.19
C ALA A 52 7.02 18.18 -31.53
N GLY A 53 6.87 18.91 -32.64
CA GLY A 53 6.71 18.36 -33.99
C GLY A 53 7.99 18.03 -34.78
N SER A 54 9.19 18.20 -34.24
CA SER A 54 10.43 18.03 -35.05
C SER A 54 11.43 17.03 -34.46
N CYS A 55 11.62 16.94 -33.14
CA CYS A 55 12.55 15.95 -32.55
C CYS A 55 11.93 14.54 -32.38
N LEU A 56 10.60 14.44 -32.22
CA LEU A 56 9.88 13.16 -32.10
C LEU A 56 9.91 12.33 -33.39
N CYS A 57 10.05 12.98 -34.55
CA CYS A 57 10.08 12.30 -35.85
C CYS A 57 11.41 11.57 -36.07
N LEU A 58 12.54 12.19 -35.70
CA LEU A 58 13.85 11.53 -35.75
C LEU A 58 13.96 10.38 -34.76
N TRP A 59 13.48 10.56 -33.51
CA TRP A 59 13.49 9.51 -32.50
C TRP A 59 12.62 8.32 -32.91
N ARG A 60 11.44 8.53 -33.48
CA ARG A 60 10.58 7.45 -34.00
C ARG A 60 11.23 6.71 -35.18
N VAL A 61 11.95 7.41 -36.06
CA VAL A 61 12.68 6.78 -37.17
C VAL A 61 13.86 5.97 -36.65
N VAL A 62 14.64 6.50 -35.70
CA VAL A 62 15.73 5.76 -35.05
C VAL A 62 15.19 4.54 -34.29
N ASP A 63 14.05 4.67 -33.59
CA ASP A 63 13.41 3.56 -32.90
C ASP A 63 12.86 2.49 -33.86
N LEU A 64 12.29 2.89 -35.00
CA LEU A 64 11.88 1.94 -36.05
C LEU A 64 13.08 1.20 -36.64
N LEU A 65 14.19 1.91 -36.89
CA LEU A 65 15.41 1.33 -37.44
C LEU A 65 16.12 0.41 -36.44
N LEU A 66 16.03 0.72 -35.14
CA LEU A 66 16.56 -0.12 -34.06
C LEU A 66 15.57 -1.21 -33.62
N SER A 67 14.31 -1.16 -34.04
CA SER A 67 13.27 -2.14 -33.66
C SER A 67 13.67 -3.60 -33.93
N PRO A 68 14.23 -3.97 -35.11
CA PRO A 68 14.70 -5.34 -35.34
C PRO A 68 15.84 -5.73 -34.40
N VAL A 69 16.76 -4.80 -34.11
CA VAL A 69 17.87 -5.02 -33.16
C VAL A 69 17.34 -5.18 -31.74
N LYS A 70 16.35 -4.38 -31.32
CA LYS A 70 15.68 -4.49 -30.02
C LYS A 70 14.92 -5.81 -29.90
N VAL A 71 14.25 -6.27 -30.96
CA VAL A 71 13.55 -7.55 -31.00
C VAL A 71 14.54 -8.71 -30.90
N VAL A 72 15.63 -8.68 -31.67
CA VAL A 72 16.70 -9.69 -31.57
C VAL A 72 17.34 -9.68 -30.19
N LEU A 73 17.62 -8.51 -29.61
CA LEU A 73 18.16 -8.38 -28.27
C LEU A 73 17.17 -8.89 -27.20
N MET A 74 15.87 -8.60 -27.32
CA MET A 74 14.84 -9.16 -26.45
C MET A 74 14.73 -10.67 -26.59
N LEU A 75 14.77 -11.21 -27.81
CA LEU A 75 14.76 -12.65 -28.05
C LEU A 75 16.00 -13.31 -27.47
N LEU A 76 17.18 -12.72 -27.64
CA LEU A 76 18.42 -13.17 -27.01
C LEU A 76 18.33 -13.11 -25.48
N LEU A 77 17.76 -12.04 -24.92
CA LEU A 77 17.53 -11.94 -23.47
C LEU A 77 16.54 -13.01 -23.00
N VAL A 78 15.51 -13.36 -23.75
CA VAL A 78 14.59 -14.47 -23.41
C VAL A 78 15.30 -15.82 -23.52
N ILE A 79 16.07 -16.05 -24.59
CA ILE A 79 16.86 -17.27 -24.81
C ILE A 79 17.93 -17.45 -23.73
N ILE A 80 18.49 -16.36 -23.20
CA ILE A 80 19.45 -16.38 -22.09
C ILE A 80 18.73 -16.52 -20.73
N ARG A 81 17.59 -15.83 -20.56
CA ARG A 81 16.84 -15.79 -19.30
C ARG A 81 16.17 -17.12 -18.99
N ILE A 82 15.65 -17.85 -19.98
CA ILE A 82 15.01 -19.16 -19.74
C ILE A 82 16.01 -20.17 -19.13
N PRO A 83 17.19 -20.42 -19.71
CA PRO A 83 18.22 -21.25 -19.09
C PRO A 83 18.65 -20.74 -17.72
N ILE A 84 18.82 -19.42 -17.53
CA ILE A 84 19.18 -18.86 -16.22
C ILE A 84 18.09 -19.16 -15.19
N VAL A 85 16.81 -18.99 -15.54
CA VAL A 85 15.68 -19.28 -14.65
C VAL A 85 15.61 -20.78 -14.37
N ILE A 86 15.82 -21.65 -15.36
CA ILE A 86 15.84 -23.10 -15.18
C ILE A 86 17.02 -23.50 -14.28
N ILE A 87 18.23 -23.03 -14.56
CA ILE A 87 19.43 -23.27 -13.73
C ILE A 87 19.17 -22.78 -12.31
N PHE A 88 18.60 -21.59 -12.15
CA PHE A 88 18.22 -21.06 -10.84
C PHE A 88 17.20 -21.96 -10.15
N MET A 89 16.16 -22.41 -10.83
CA MET A 89 15.15 -23.32 -10.28
C MET A 89 15.71 -24.69 -9.87
N LEU A 90 16.75 -25.16 -10.55
CA LEU A 90 17.45 -26.41 -10.26
C LEU A 90 18.47 -26.29 -9.12
N LEU A 91 18.87 -25.07 -8.72
CA LEU A 91 19.75 -24.87 -7.58
C LEU A 91 19.06 -25.30 -6.27
N PRO A 92 19.80 -25.91 -5.33
CA PRO A 92 19.33 -26.13 -3.97
C PRO A 92 18.78 -24.82 -3.37
N ILE A 93 17.75 -24.91 -2.53
CA ILE A 93 17.10 -23.74 -1.91
C ILE A 93 18.14 -22.83 -1.21
N ALA A 94 19.12 -23.43 -0.52
CA ALA A 94 20.22 -22.70 0.11
C ALA A 94 21.06 -21.89 -0.89
N CYS A 95 21.37 -22.46 -2.06
CA CYS A 95 22.13 -21.79 -3.12
C CYS A 95 21.34 -20.66 -3.77
N ARG A 96 20.04 -20.88 -4.06
CA ARG A 96 19.14 -19.82 -4.55
C ARG A 96 19.08 -18.64 -3.61
N LYS A 97 19.00 -18.88 -2.30
CA LYS A 97 18.98 -17.84 -1.26
C LYS A 97 20.30 -17.09 -1.17
N CYS A 98 21.43 -17.80 -1.19
CA CYS A 98 22.74 -17.16 -1.22
C CYS A 98 22.86 -16.25 -2.45
N LEU A 99 22.47 -16.76 -3.62
CA LEU A 99 22.48 -15.97 -4.85
C LEU A 99 21.51 -14.78 -4.78
N PHE A 100 20.29 -14.98 -4.30
CA PHE A 100 19.31 -13.90 -4.14
C PHE A 100 19.82 -12.84 -3.16
N LYS A 101 20.38 -13.23 -2.01
CA LYS A 101 20.96 -12.31 -1.04
C LYS A 101 22.12 -11.51 -1.62
N CYS A 102 22.98 -12.16 -2.42
CA CYS A 102 24.08 -11.48 -3.11
C CYS A 102 23.56 -10.53 -4.20
N LEU A 103 22.64 -10.98 -5.05
CA LEU A 103 22.04 -10.17 -6.11
C LEU A 103 21.26 -8.99 -5.54
N PHE A 104 20.49 -9.20 -4.48
CA PHE A 104 19.77 -8.16 -3.77
C PHE A 104 20.75 -7.20 -3.08
N GLY A 105 21.79 -7.71 -2.41
CA GLY A 105 22.81 -6.91 -1.75
C GLY A 105 23.57 -5.97 -2.70
N CYS A 106 23.74 -6.35 -3.97
CA CYS A 106 24.32 -5.48 -5.00
C CYS A 106 23.27 -4.63 -5.72
N GLY A 107 22.09 -5.20 -6.00
CA GLY A 107 21.04 -4.57 -6.78
C GLY A 107 20.29 -3.47 -6.02
N TYR A 108 20.08 -3.65 -4.71
CA TYR A 108 19.35 -2.70 -3.88
C TYR A 108 20.09 -1.36 -3.70
N PRO A 109 21.41 -1.32 -3.40
CA PRO A 109 22.14 -0.05 -3.41
C PRO A 109 22.08 0.65 -4.77
N LEU A 110 22.15 -0.10 -5.87
CA LEU A 110 21.99 0.46 -7.22
C LEU A 110 20.58 1.02 -7.45
N TYR A 111 19.56 0.31 -6.96
CA TYR A 111 18.16 0.74 -6.99
C TYR A 111 17.98 2.09 -6.30
N LEU A 112 18.66 2.38 -5.19
CA LEU A 112 18.55 3.66 -4.47
C LEU A 112 19.23 4.85 -5.16
N THR A 113 19.86 4.65 -6.32
CA THR A 113 20.58 5.72 -7.05
C THR A 113 19.75 6.31 -8.19
N THR A 114 20.25 7.40 -8.78
CA THR A 114 19.71 7.94 -10.04
C THR A 114 19.68 6.89 -11.18
N ILE A 115 20.59 5.90 -11.17
CA ILE A 115 20.57 4.81 -12.16
C ILE A 115 19.35 3.92 -11.92
N GLY A 116 19.07 3.56 -10.66
CA GLY A 116 17.87 2.85 -10.26
C GLY A 116 16.59 3.59 -10.65
N LYS A 117 16.53 4.91 -10.42
CA LYS A 117 15.42 5.76 -10.88
C LYS A 117 15.20 5.66 -12.39
N LYS A 118 16.28 5.75 -13.18
CA LYS A 118 16.19 5.65 -14.64
C LYS A 118 15.71 4.27 -15.08
N TYR A 119 16.23 3.22 -14.44
CA TYR A 119 15.79 1.85 -14.69
C TYR A 119 14.30 1.64 -14.37
N TRP A 120 13.83 2.17 -13.23
CA TRP A 120 12.40 2.18 -12.89
C TRP A 120 11.57 2.92 -13.94
N GLY A 121 12.03 4.08 -14.41
CA GLY A 121 11.40 4.81 -15.51
C GLY A 121 11.23 3.97 -16.79
N CYS A 122 12.25 3.18 -17.16
CA CYS A 122 12.16 2.26 -18.30
C CYS A 122 11.15 1.13 -18.07
N ILE A 123 11.03 0.62 -16.84
CA ILE A 123 10.00 -0.37 -16.49
C ILE A 123 8.61 0.23 -16.68
N LEU A 124 8.37 1.43 -16.14
CA LEU A 124 7.10 2.13 -16.29
C LEU A 124 6.79 2.40 -17.76
N GLU A 125 7.75 2.90 -18.52
CA GLU A 125 7.57 3.15 -19.95
C GLU A 125 7.17 1.87 -20.69
N SER A 126 7.86 0.75 -20.43
CA SER A 126 7.51 -0.54 -21.01
C SER A 126 6.11 -1.01 -20.60
N MET A 127 5.68 -0.74 -19.38
CA MET A 127 4.34 -1.10 -18.89
C MET A 127 3.26 -0.24 -19.56
N TYR A 128 3.46 1.08 -19.65
CA TYR A 128 2.41 2.03 -20.04
C TYR A 128 2.38 2.42 -21.52
N THR A 129 3.45 2.16 -22.29
CA THR A 129 3.53 2.51 -23.73
C THR A 129 3.48 1.29 -24.68
N GLY A 130 3.62 0.08 -24.14
CA GLY A 130 3.77 -1.15 -24.92
C GLY A 130 2.50 -1.68 -25.58
N GLY A 131 1.85 -0.90 -26.48
CA GLY A 131 0.86 -1.32 -27.50
C GLY A 131 -0.46 -1.96 -27.04
N SER A 132 -0.47 -2.60 -25.87
CA SER A 132 -1.62 -3.15 -25.17
C SER A 132 -1.89 -2.21 -23.99
N SER A 133 -3.14 -1.79 -23.78
CA SER A 133 -3.47 -1.03 -22.57
C SER A 133 -2.97 -1.81 -21.34
N PRO A 134 -2.08 -1.26 -20.51
CA PRO A 134 -1.61 -1.94 -19.30
C PRO A 134 -2.81 -2.36 -18.49
N ARG A 135 -2.91 -3.66 -18.20
CA ARG A 135 -3.94 -4.15 -17.30
C ARG A 135 -3.47 -3.84 -15.88
N PRO A 136 -4.17 -3.02 -15.09
CA PRO A 136 -3.80 -2.76 -13.71
C PRO A 136 -3.78 -4.07 -12.94
N HIS A 137 -2.88 -4.23 -11.97
CA HIS A 137 -2.76 -5.46 -11.17
C HIS A 137 -4.04 -5.79 -10.39
N THR A 138 -4.86 -4.78 -10.14
CA THR A 138 -6.14 -4.86 -9.47
C THR A 138 -7.23 -4.18 -10.29
N VAL A 139 -8.41 -4.79 -10.33
CA VAL A 139 -9.62 -4.28 -10.98
C VAL A 139 -10.72 -4.04 -9.95
N ASP A 140 -11.77 -3.31 -10.34
CA ASP A 140 -12.94 -3.03 -9.50
C ASP A 140 -12.60 -2.36 -8.15
N VAL A 141 -11.61 -1.47 -8.16
CA VAL A 141 -11.22 -0.71 -6.97
C VAL A 141 -12.34 0.25 -6.58
N VAL A 142 -12.77 0.18 -5.31
CA VAL A 142 -13.85 1.00 -4.77
C VAL A 142 -13.26 2.09 -3.86
N PRO A 143 -13.66 3.36 -4.02
CA PRO A 143 -13.24 4.41 -3.11
C PRO A 143 -13.81 4.22 -1.72
N THR A 144 -13.05 4.64 -0.72
CA THR A 144 -13.50 4.66 0.67
C THR A 144 -13.89 6.08 1.07
N ARG A 145 -15.18 6.31 1.29
CA ARG A 145 -15.69 7.57 1.83
C ARG A 145 -15.49 7.60 3.36
N LEU A 146 -14.75 8.58 3.84
CA LEU A 146 -14.50 8.87 5.26
C LEU A 146 -15.37 10.07 5.71
N SER A 147 -15.20 10.49 6.97
CA SER A 147 -15.92 11.63 7.55
C SER A 147 -15.61 12.97 6.89
N THR A 148 -14.38 13.23 6.45
CA THR A 148 -13.98 14.52 5.84
C THR A 148 -13.49 14.42 4.40
N CYS A 149 -13.14 13.23 3.92
CA CYS A 149 -12.57 13.01 2.60
C CYS A 149 -12.98 11.67 1.99
N THR A 150 -12.62 11.46 0.73
CA THR A 150 -12.68 10.14 0.09
C THR A 150 -11.27 9.72 -0.28
N ILE A 151 -10.88 8.48 0.08
CA ILE A 151 -9.65 7.85 -0.39
C ILE A 151 -9.96 7.02 -1.64
N TRP A 152 -9.25 7.30 -2.73
CA TRP A 152 -9.31 6.54 -3.98
C TRP A 152 -8.00 5.76 -4.16
N PRO A 153 -8.00 4.43 -4.00
CA PRO A 153 -6.84 3.64 -4.36
C PRO A 153 -6.65 3.62 -5.88
N VAL A 154 -5.41 3.72 -6.32
CA VAL A 154 -5.02 3.72 -7.73
C VAL A 154 -3.93 2.65 -7.91
N PRO A 155 -4.26 1.51 -8.55
CA PRO A 155 -3.27 0.49 -8.86
C PRO A 155 -2.19 1.04 -9.80
N VAL A 156 -0.93 0.95 -9.39
CA VAL A 156 0.23 1.36 -10.19
C VAL A 156 1.26 0.23 -10.23
N ALA A 157 2.10 0.22 -11.27
CA ALA A 157 3.10 -0.81 -11.50
C ALA A 157 2.53 -2.25 -11.42
N SER A 158 3.28 -3.19 -10.84
CA SER A 158 2.89 -4.61 -10.74
C SER A 158 1.98 -4.94 -9.57
N ASP A 159 2.08 -4.20 -8.46
CA ASP A 159 1.40 -4.51 -7.20
C ASP A 159 1.28 -3.31 -6.25
N ASN A 160 1.84 -2.14 -6.59
CA ASN A 160 1.77 -0.94 -5.75
C ASN A 160 0.37 -0.29 -5.78
N TYR A 161 -0.03 0.31 -4.66
CA TYR A 161 -1.14 1.25 -4.60
C TYR A 161 -0.62 2.65 -4.33
N SER A 162 -0.95 3.56 -5.25
CA SER A 162 -1.02 4.99 -4.92
C SER A 162 -2.41 5.32 -4.40
N TYR A 163 -2.57 6.46 -3.73
CA TYR A 163 -3.87 6.89 -3.22
C TYR A 163 -4.16 8.35 -3.54
N LEU A 164 -5.39 8.68 -3.88
CA LEU A 164 -5.87 10.07 -3.89
C LEU A 164 -6.68 10.32 -2.62
N ILE A 165 -6.35 11.37 -1.88
CA ILE A 165 -7.16 11.88 -0.77
C ILE A 165 -7.88 13.12 -1.29
N VAL A 166 -9.19 13.05 -1.44
CA VAL A 166 -10.02 14.16 -1.94
C VAL A 166 -10.90 14.69 -0.81
N ASP A 167 -10.61 15.91 -0.35
CA ASP A 167 -11.36 16.59 0.71
C ASP A 167 -12.78 16.92 0.27
N HIS A 168 -13.79 16.55 1.07
CA HIS A 168 -15.20 16.77 0.71
C HIS A 168 -15.58 18.24 0.71
N ALA A 169 -14.99 19.04 1.59
CA ALA A 169 -15.42 20.43 1.79
C ALA A 169 -14.85 21.38 0.74
N THR A 170 -13.63 21.12 0.27
CA THR A 170 -12.90 22.04 -0.62
C THR A 170 -12.56 21.43 -1.98
N GLY A 171 -12.67 20.11 -2.15
CA GLY A 171 -12.23 19.41 -3.36
C GLY A 171 -10.71 19.36 -3.53
N VAL A 172 -9.93 19.86 -2.58
CA VAL A 172 -8.47 19.78 -2.61
C VAL A 172 -8.04 18.31 -2.60
N CYS A 173 -7.14 17.97 -3.51
CA CYS A 173 -6.65 16.61 -3.70
C CYS A 173 -5.17 16.51 -3.32
N ALA A 174 -4.83 15.47 -2.55
CA ALA A 174 -3.46 15.03 -2.33
C ALA A 174 -3.24 13.65 -2.96
N VAL A 175 -2.07 13.45 -3.54
CA VAL A 175 -1.61 12.16 -4.05
C VAL A 175 -0.64 11.55 -3.04
N VAL A 176 -0.90 10.33 -2.61
CA VAL A 176 0.01 9.56 -1.76
C VAL A 176 0.75 8.54 -2.60
N ASP A 177 2.07 8.51 -2.46
CA ASP A 177 3.01 7.58 -3.10
C ASP A 177 2.78 7.40 -4.61
N PRO A 178 2.99 8.44 -5.44
CA PRO A 178 2.91 8.33 -6.89
C PRO A 178 4.04 7.50 -7.49
N GLY A 179 3.93 6.17 -7.42
CA GLY A 179 4.86 5.22 -8.03
C GLY A 179 4.94 5.30 -9.55
N ALA A 180 3.80 5.59 -10.19
CA ALA A 180 3.68 5.80 -11.63
C ALA A 180 2.69 6.94 -11.93
N HIS A 181 3.01 7.77 -12.91
CA HIS A 181 2.24 8.99 -13.19
C HIS A 181 0.98 8.75 -14.06
N VAL A 182 1.04 7.84 -15.05
CA VAL A 182 -0.06 7.65 -16.03
C VAL A 182 -1.40 7.31 -15.35
N PRO A 183 -1.50 6.30 -14.47
CA PRO A 183 -2.77 5.97 -13.82
C PRO A 183 -3.33 7.10 -12.96
N LEU A 184 -2.44 7.87 -12.32
CA LEU A 184 -2.82 8.98 -11.45
C LEU A 184 -3.34 10.19 -12.22
N ILE A 185 -2.72 10.53 -13.35
CA ILE A 185 -3.22 11.59 -14.23
C ILE A 185 -4.61 11.23 -14.76
N LEU A 186 -4.80 9.97 -15.18
CA LEU A 186 -6.11 9.47 -15.64
C LEU A 186 -7.16 9.50 -14.52
N ALA A 187 -6.81 9.05 -13.32
CA ALA A 187 -7.72 9.10 -12.17
C ALA A 187 -8.09 10.54 -11.81
N CYS A 188 -7.12 11.47 -11.78
CA CYS A 188 -7.39 12.89 -11.53
C CYS A 188 -8.33 13.48 -12.59
N PHE A 189 -8.10 13.17 -13.86
CA PHE A 189 -8.97 13.60 -14.96
C PHE A 189 -10.40 13.06 -14.83
N GLN A 190 -10.56 11.76 -14.55
CA GLN A 190 -11.87 11.12 -14.39
C GLN A 190 -12.66 11.67 -13.20
N LEU A 191 -11.96 12.04 -12.12
CA LEU A 191 -12.56 12.63 -10.93
C LEU A 191 -12.77 14.15 -11.05
N GLY A 192 -12.22 14.80 -12.08
CA GLY A 192 -12.26 16.25 -12.23
C GLY A 192 -11.50 17.00 -11.14
N VAL A 193 -10.43 16.41 -10.58
CA VAL A 193 -9.63 17.00 -9.49
C VAL A 193 -8.24 17.42 -9.98
N VAL A 194 -7.70 18.47 -9.37
CA VAL A 194 -6.31 18.90 -9.57
C VAL A 194 -5.54 18.64 -8.28
N PRO A 195 -4.49 17.79 -8.31
CA PRO A 195 -3.69 17.53 -7.12
C PRO A 195 -2.87 18.76 -6.73
N ARG A 196 -2.92 19.13 -5.44
CA ARG A 196 -2.13 20.23 -4.86
C ARG A 196 -0.92 19.73 -4.09
N TYR A 197 -0.97 18.49 -3.63
CA TYR A 197 0.06 17.91 -2.77
C TYR A 197 0.44 16.51 -3.26
N VAL A 198 1.72 16.19 -3.12
CA VAL A 198 2.22 14.82 -3.06
C VAL A 198 2.71 14.57 -1.65
N LEU A 199 2.21 13.51 -1.02
CA LEU A 199 2.66 13.04 0.29
C LEU A 199 3.35 11.69 0.09
N LEU A 200 4.61 11.58 0.48
CA LEU A 200 5.40 10.36 0.36
C LEU A 200 5.54 9.69 1.71
N THR A 201 5.10 8.44 1.80
CA THR A 201 5.39 7.59 2.96
C THR A 201 6.89 7.35 3.07
N HIS A 202 7.56 7.15 1.93
CA HIS A 202 9.02 7.06 1.77
C HIS A 202 9.42 7.26 0.30
N ALA A 203 10.73 7.32 0.00
CA ALA A 203 11.25 7.68 -1.33
C ALA A 203 11.87 6.52 -2.12
N HIS A 204 11.43 5.28 -1.93
CA HIS A 204 11.70 4.25 -2.94
C HIS A 204 11.04 4.63 -4.28
N HIS A 205 11.64 4.20 -5.39
CA HIS A 205 11.23 4.64 -6.73
C HIS A 205 9.84 4.16 -7.13
N ASP A 206 9.39 3.04 -6.59
CA ASP A 206 8.04 2.55 -6.76
C ASP A 206 6.98 3.31 -5.94
N HIS A 207 7.40 4.23 -5.05
CA HIS A 207 6.52 5.18 -4.34
C HIS A 207 6.66 6.62 -4.84
N CYS A 208 7.82 7.01 -5.38
CA CYS A 208 8.08 8.38 -5.83
C CYS A 208 8.42 8.54 -7.32
N GLY A 209 8.43 7.46 -8.09
CA GLY A 209 8.90 7.44 -9.49
C GLY A 209 8.05 8.26 -10.46
N GLY A 210 6.79 8.50 -10.12
CA GLY A 210 5.86 9.34 -10.87
C GLY A 210 5.88 10.83 -10.48
N VAL A 211 6.65 11.23 -9.45
CA VAL A 211 6.66 12.62 -8.97
C VAL A 211 7.04 13.61 -10.07
N ASP A 212 8.09 13.31 -10.85
CA ASP A 212 8.58 14.22 -11.88
C ASP A 212 7.51 14.57 -12.90
N GLU A 213 6.85 13.56 -13.43
CA GLU A 213 5.86 13.76 -14.49
C GLU A 213 4.56 14.36 -13.95
N LEU A 214 4.15 13.99 -12.72
CA LEU A 214 3.03 14.65 -12.06
C LEU A 214 3.29 16.14 -11.82
N CYS A 215 4.49 16.53 -11.39
CA CYS A 215 4.84 17.94 -11.19
C CYS A 215 4.94 18.70 -12.51
N ARG A 216 5.35 18.05 -13.61
CA ARG A 216 5.31 18.66 -14.95
C ARG A 216 3.87 18.89 -15.41
N GLN A 217 2.99 17.91 -15.21
CA GLN A 217 1.58 18.01 -15.56
C GLN A 217 0.83 19.03 -14.67
N TYR A 218 1.20 19.10 -13.38
CA TYR A 218 0.59 19.97 -12.38
C TYR A 218 1.68 20.76 -11.64
N PRO A 219 2.17 21.89 -12.20
CA PRO A 219 3.26 22.68 -11.60
C PRO A 219 2.95 23.26 -10.21
N ILE A 220 1.69 23.23 -9.81
CA ILE A 220 1.22 23.66 -8.49
C ILE A 220 1.46 22.60 -7.40
N ILE A 221 1.91 21.39 -7.71
CA ILE A 221 2.12 20.36 -6.68
C ILE A 221 3.24 20.77 -5.71
N GLU A 222 2.99 20.62 -4.41
CA GLU A 222 4.03 20.61 -3.37
C GLU A 222 4.32 19.18 -2.93
N VAL A 223 5.59 18.78 -2.92
CA VAL A 223 6.03 17.42 -2.56
C VAL A 223 6.53 17.40 -1.12
N TRP A 224 5.98 16.49 -0.31
CA TRP A 224 6.30 16.31 1.11
C TRP A 224 6.73 14.88 1.41
N CYS A 225 7.75 14.72 2.25
CA CYS A 225 8.26 13.40 2.68
C CYS A 225 8.85 13.49 4.10
N GLY A 226 9.23 12.35 4.67
CA GLY A 226 9.93 12.33 5.95
C GLY A 226 11.39 12.80 5.88
N PRO A 227 12.02 12.99 7.06
CA PRO A 227 13.40 13.46 7.15
C PRO A 227 14.38 12.45 6.55
N GLY A 228 15.33 12.92 5.75
CA GLY A 228 16.36 12.08 5.13
C GLY A 228 15.93 11.34 3.86
N GLU A 229 14.64 11.38 3.49
CA GLU A 229 14.15 10.84 2.22
C GLU A 229 14.65 11.67 1.04
N LYS A 230 15.10 10.99 -0.03
CA LYS A 230 15.68 11.64 -1.20
C LYS A 230 14.87 11.36 -2.46
N VAL A 231 14.13 12.38 -2.91
CA VAL A 231 13.44 12.36 -4.21
C VAL A 231 14.31 13.04 -5.26
N PHE A 232 14.94 12.25 -6.13
CA PHE A 232 15.84 12.80 -7.14
C PHE A 232 15.11 13.77 -8.07
N GLY A 233 15.70 14.94 -8.32
CA GLY A 233 15.17 15.92 -9.27
C GLY A 233 14.09 16.86 -8.70
N HIS A 234 13.67 16.69 -7.44
CA HIS A 234 12.62 17.50 -6.83
C HIS A 234 13.05 18.07 -5.49
N LYS A 235 12.60 19.29 -5.21
CA LYS A 235 12.66 19.86 -3.87
C LYS A 235 11.51 19.31 -3.05
N THR A 236 11.81 18.69 -1.93
CA THR A 236 10.80 18.19 -0.98
C THR A 236 10.73 19.09 0.24
N ARG A 237 9.55 19.14 0.84
CA ARG A 237 9.34 19.67 2.18
C ARG A 237 9.27 18.51 3.17
N VAL A 238 9.66 18.78 4.41
CA VAL A 238 9.80 17.73 5.43
C VAL A 238 8.59 17.71 6.35
N LEU A 239 8.05 16.52 6.58
CA LEU A 239 7.05 16.22 7.62
C LEU A 239 7.73 15.44 8.75
N HIS A 240 7.38 15.76 9.99
CA HIS A 240 7.91 15.12 11.20
C HIS A 240 6.81 14.36 11.95
N ASP A 241 7.23 13.51 12.88
CA ASP A 241 6.32 12.82 13.80
C ASP A 241 5.41 13.83 14.52
N LYS A 242 4.11 13.53 14.58
CA LYS A 242 3.06 14.34 15.22
C LYS A 242 2.73 15.66 14.54
N ASP A 243 3.31 15.95 13.37
CA ASP A 243 2.82 17.04 12.54
C ASP A 243 1.36 16.77 12.13
N VAL A 244 0.62 17.85 11.86
CA VAL A 244 -0.73 17.78 11.30
C VAL A 244 -0.72 18.51 9.96
N PHE A 245 -0.78 17.75 8.89
CA PHE A 245 -0.90 18.27 7.54
C PHE A 245 -2.38 18.51 7.20
N LYS A 246 -2.68 19.46 6.31
CA LYS A 246 -4.06 19.73 5.85
C LYS A 246 -4.19 19.54 4.35
N VAL A 247 -5.10 18.65 3.97
CA VAL A 247 -5.61 18.53 2.59
C VAL A 247 -6.96 19.22 2.57
N GLY A 248 -6.99 20.51 2.18
CA GLY A 248 -8.22 21.30 2.33
C GLY A 248 -8.62 21.43 3.80
N ARG A 249 -9.82 20.96 4.16
CA ARG A 249 -10.26 20.89 5.58
C ARG A 249 -9.94 19.57 6.27
N THR A 250 -9.51 18.55 5.52
CA THR A 250 -9.14 17.24 6.07
C THR A 250 -7.77 17.33 6.74
N ALA A 251 -7.72 17.01 8.03
CA ALA A 251 -6.48 16.82 8.77
C ALA A 251 -5.86 15.47 8.43
N VAL A 252 -4.53 15.45 8.34
CA VAL A 252 -3.71 14.26 8.14
C VAL A 252 -2.61 14.29 9.20
N ASN A 253 -2.75 13.46 10.22
CA ASN A 253 -1.76 13.34 11.29
C ASN A 253 -0.60 12.48 10.82
N ILE A 254 0.61 12.97 11.04
CA ILE A 254 1.84 12.30 10.62
C ILE A 254 2.36 11.42 11.74
N VAL A 255 2.61 10.15 11.44
CA VAL A 255 3.22 9.19 12.36
C VAL A 255 4.52 8.71 11.76
N SER A 256 5.64 9.01 12.40
CA SER A 256 6.95 8.54 11.95
C SER A 256 7.14 7.07 12.32
N THR A 257 7.46 6.25 11.32
CA THR A 257 7.63 4.80 11.41
C THR A 257 8.98 4.35 10.82
N PRO A 258 10.11 4.88 11.33
CA PRO A 258 11.42 4.61 10.75
C PRO A 258 11.76 3.11 10.85
N CYS A 259 12.04 2.49 9.70
CA CYS A 259 12.72 1.19 9.61
C CYS A 259 12.93 0.79 8.15
N HIS A 260 11.84 0.64 7.39
CA HIS A 260 11.91 0.24 5.99
C HIS A 260 12.78 1.24 5.20
N THR A 261 12.51 2.52 5.44
CA THR A 261 13.47 3.61 5.25
C THR A 261 13.60 4.40 6.56
N PRO A 262 14.69 5.18 6.74
CA PRO A 262 14.87 5.99 7.94
C PRO A 262 13.83 7.11 8.09
N GLY A 263 13.29 7.63 6.98
CA GLY A 263 12.28 8.67 6.96
C GLY A 263 10.87 8.19 6.69
N SER A 264 10.60 6.88 6.86
CA SER A 264 9.27 6.31 6.66
C SER A 264 8.20 7.00 7.55
N LEU A 265 7.07 7.36 6.93
CA LEU A 265 5.91 7.99 7.55
C LEU A 265 4.64 7.19 7.24
N CYS A 266 3.70 7.21 8.17
CA CYS A 266 2.31 6.85 7.96
C CYS A 266 1.40 8.08 8.08
N PHE A 267 0.31 8.09 7.32
CA PHE A 267 -0.65 9.20 7.26
C PHE A 267 -1.99 8.78 7.87
N CYS A 268 -2.33 9.32 9.05
CA CYS A 268 -3.57 9.01 9.75
C CYS A 268 -4.63 10.08 9.49
N ILE A 269 -5.83 9.67 9.10
CA ILE A 269 -6.98 10.55 8.93
C ILE A 269 -7.90 10.35 10.14
N PRO A 270 -8.05 11.35 11.03
CA PRO A 270 -8.90 11.23 12.21
C PRO A 270 -10.38 11.23 11.84
N LYS A 271 -11.19 10.53 12.64
CA LYS A 271 -12.64 10.51 12.58
C LYS A 271 -13.18 11.79 13.22
N VAL A 272 -13.95 12.57 12.46
CA VAL A 272 -14.65 13.73 13.04
C VAL A 272 -15.94 13.27 13.72
N ARG A 273 -16.10 13.61 15.02
CA ARG A 273 -17.23 13.18 15.86
C ARG A 273 -18.46 14.10 15.79
N SER A 274 -18.34 15.34 15.29
CA SER A 274 -19.46 16.29 15.15
C SER A 274 -19.54 16.87 13.74
N ILE A 275 -20.70 16.74 13.09
CA ILE A 275 -21.03 17.31 11.77
C ILE A 275 -21.79 18.65 11.95
N ILE A 276 -21.95 19.14 13.19
CA ILE A 276 -22.72 20.36 13.46
C ILE A 276 -21.93 21.57 12.96
N PRO A 277 -22.49 22.40 12.06
CA PRO A 277 -21.88 23.66 11.67
C PRO A 277 -21.73 24.56 12.90
N GLY A 278 -20.49 24.88 13.29
CA GLY A 278 -20.18 25.76 14.42
C GLY A 278 -19.64 25.08 15.66
N ASP A 279 -19.59 23.75 15.71
CA ASP A 279 -19.00 22.99 16.82
C ASP A 279 -17.52 22.69 16.50
N LEU A 280 -16.66 23.65 16.79
CA LEU A 280 -15.21 23.57 16.60
C LEU A 280 -14.54 22.96 17.84
N ASP A 281 -14.81 21.70 18.17
CA ASP A 281 -13.69 20.88 18.67
C ASP A 281 -12.93 20.33 17.45
N SER A 282 -12.28 21.27 16.77
CA SER A 282 -11.39 21.05 15.62
C SER A 282 -10.00 20.60 16.05
N SER A 283 -9.84 20.14 17.29
CA SER A 283 -8.58 19.58 17.77
C SER A 283 -8.26 18.37 16.87
N PRO A 284 -7.10 18.36 16.19
CA PRO A 284 -6.71 17.18 15.43
C PRO A 284 -6.65 16.01 16.42
N GLY A 285 -7.60 15.08 16.26
CA GLY A 285 -7.66 13.88 17.09
C GLY A 285 -6.33 13.14 17.05
N GLY A 286 -6.03 12.35 18.07
CA GLY A 286 -4.78 11.59 18.11
C GLY A 286 -4.80 10.41 17.13
N ILE A 287 -3.73 9.62 17.13
CA ILE A 287 -3.70 8.33 16.42
C ILE A 287 -4.86 7.40 16.87
N ARG A 288 -5.35 7.57 18.09
CA ARG A 288 -6.49 6.86 18.71
C ARG A 288 -7.87 7.30 18.22
N ASP A 289 -7.93 8.31 17.37
CA ASP A 289 -9.17 8.75 16.73
C ASP A 289 -9.17 8.45 15.23
N SER A 290 -8.18 7.72 14.72
CA SER A 290 -8.01 7.46 13.28
C SER A 290 -9.18 6.67 12.68
N GLU A 291 -9.79 7.21 11.63
CA GLU A 291 -10.75 6.53 10.77
C GLU A 291 -10.07 5.70 9.67
N ALA A 292 -8.93 6.20 9.18
CA ALA A 292 -8.09 5.54 8.19
C ALA A 292 -6.61 5.84 8.42
N ILE A 293 -5.75 4.94 7.95
CA ILE A 293 -4.29 5.12 7.92
C ILE A 293 -3.71 4.60 6.61
N LEU A 294 -2.84 5.40 5.99
CA LEU A 294 -2.00 4.99 4.87
C LEU A 294 -0.61 4.67 5.40
N THR A 295 -0.14 3.44 5.20
CA THR A 295 0.99 2.87 5.94
C THR A 295 2.26 2.68 5.11
N GLY A 296 2.18 2.93 3.79
CA GLY A 296 3.26 2.63 2.85
C GLY A 296 3.79 1.22 3.09
N ASP A 297 5.09 1.13 3.29
CA ASP A 297 5.82 -0.12 3.49
C ASP A 297 6.16 -0.39 4.96
N THR A 298 5.47 0.26 5.90
CA THR A 298 5.60 -0.09 7.31
C THR A 298 4.75 -1.31 7.65
N LEU A 299 3.42 -1.18 7.46
CA LEU A 299 2.43 -2.21 7.77
C LEU A 299 1.71 -2.64 6.50
N PHE A 300 1.71 -3.95 6.24
CA PHE A 300 0.92 -4.61 5.20
C PHE A 300 -0.23 -5.42 5.81
N LEU A 301 -1.24 -5.77 5.01
CA LEU A 301 -2.28 -6.68 5.47
C LEU A 301 -1.69 -8.11 5.59
N GLY A 302 -1.61 -8.61 6.82
CA GLY A 302 -0.94 -9.86 7.18
C GLY A 302 0.58 -9.78 7.33
N GLY A 303 1.21 -8.59 7.21
CA GLY A 303 2.67 -8.49 7.37
C GLY A 303 3.24 -7.09 7.60
N THR A 304 4.54 -6.94 7.37
CA THR A 304 5.30 -5.69 7.52
C THR A 304 6.31 -5.56 6.39
N GLY A 305 6.80 -4.34 6.10
CA GLY A 305 7.90 -4.18 5.16
C GLY A 305 9.23 -4.70 5.67
N ALA A 306 10.12 -4.96 4.73
CA ALA A 306 11.46 -5.41 5.02
C ALA A 306 12.28 -4.32 5.73
N THR A 307 13.18 -4.72 6.63
CA THR A 307 14.00 -3.81 7.43
C THR A 307 15.31 -3.42 6.74
N PHE A 308 15.25 -3.01 5.46
CA PHE A 308 16.46 -2.79 4.66
C PHE A 308 17.40 -1.71 5.21
N HIS A 309 16.85 -0.68 5.85
CA HIS A 309 17.58 0.47 6.38
C HIS A 309 17.51 0.58 7.91
N GLY A 310 16.95 -0.42 8.59
CA GLY A 310 16.69 -0.40 10.01
C GLY A 310 16.90 -1.76 10.63
N THR A 311 16.57 -1.87 11.92
CA THR A 311 16.65 -3.11 12.67
C THR A 311 15.25 -3.65 12.96
N ASP A 312 15.12 -4.95 13.26
CA ASP A 312 13.80 -5.52 13.58
C ASP A 312 13.15 -4.84 14.81
N ILE A 313 13.95 -4.29 15.72
CA ILE A 313 13.49 -3.48 16.86
C ILE A 313 12.99 -2.10 16.45
N MET A 314 13.63 -1.46 15.47
CA MET A 314 13.07 -0.24 14.89
C MET A 314 11.71 -0.50 14.26
N MET A 315 11.58 -1.60 13.50
CA MET A 315 10.28 -1.99 12.95
C MET A 315 9.27 -2.28 14.05
N TRP A 316 9.65 -3.07 15.06
CA TRP A 316 8.76 -3.40 16.17
C TRP A 316 8.26 -2.13 16.89
N ARG A 317 9.15 -1.16 17.20
CA ARG A 317 8.75 0.13 17.80
C ARG A 317 7.79 0.90 16.91
N SER A 318 8.04 0.93 15.60
CA SER A 318 7.15 1.57 14.63
C SER A 318 5.77 0.90 14.61
N LEU A 319 5.72 -0.43 14.60
CA LEU A 319 4.49 -1.20 14.67
C LEU A 319 3.74 -1.02 16.01
N GLN A 320 4.45 -0.88 17.13
CA GLN A 320 3.81 -0.61 18.42
C GLN A 320 3.10 0.75 18.44
N LYS A 321 3.64 1.78 17.79
CA LYS A 321 2.91 3.05 17.59
C LYS A 321 1.61 2.80 16.84
N LEU A 322 1.67 2.06 15.73
CA LEU A 322 0.48 1.73 14.93
C LEU A 322 -0.51 0.84 15.69
N ASN A 323 -0.04 0.06 16.67
CA ASN A 323 -0.89 -0.81 17.47
C ASN A 323 -1.86 -0.05 18.38
N GLU A 324 -1.65 1.26 18.59
CA GLU A 324 -2.57 2.14 19.33
C GLU A 324 -3.79 2.61 18.51
N ILE A 325 -3.81 2.34 17.20
CA ILE A 325 -4.89 2.75 16.29
C ILE A 325 -6.19 1.99 16.62
N PRO A 326 -7.39 2.62 16.52
CA PRO A 326 -8.68 1.96 16.79
C PRO A 326 -8.93 0.70 15.96
N ASP A 327 -9.68 -0.26 16.50
CA ASP A 327 -10.00 -1.53 15.83
C ASP A 327 -10.71 -1.30 14.49
N GLU A 328 -11.58 -0.30 14.40
CA GLU A 328 -12.35 0.03 13.21
C GLU A 328 -11.56 0.80 12.13
N CYS A 329 -10.33 1.22 12.42
CA CYS A 329 -9.55 2.02 11.49
C CYS A 329 -9.22 1.22 10.22
N ARG A 330 -9.41 1.88 9.07
CA ARG A 330 -9.15 1.32 7.74
C ARG A 330 -7.68 1.44 7.38
N VAL A 331 -7.04 0.36 6.94
CA VAL A 331 -5.60 0.31 6.65
C VAL A 331 -5.35 0.25 5.13
N PHE A 332 -4.51 1.17 4.64
CA PHE A 332 -4.16 1.34 3.23
C PHE A 332 -2.64 1.17 3.03
N PRO A 333 -2.17 -0.04 2.72
CA PRO A 333 -0.75 -0.35 2.51
C PRO A 333 -0.18 0.16 1.18
N GLY A 334 1.14 0.15 1.02
CA GLY A 334 1.83 0.44 -0.24
C GLY A 334 1.63 -0.60 -1.34
N HIS A 335 1.35 -1.86 -0.99
CA HIS A 335 1.35 -2.99 -1.94
C HIS A 335 0.22 -3.99 -1.70
N GLU A 336 -0.14 -4.70 -2.77
CA GLU A 336 -1.06 -5.84 -2.81
C GLU A 336 -0.34 -7.18 -2.49
N TYR A 337 0.26 -7.28 -1.30
CA TYR A 337 0.95 -8.49 -0.82
C TYR A 337 0.09 -9.43 0.03
N THR A 338 -1.17 -9.05 0.24
CA THR A 338 -2.05 -9.60 1.26
C THR A 338 -2.26 -11.11 1.16
N GLU A 339 -2.44 -11.66 -0.05
CA GLU A 339 -2.63 -13.10 -0.24
C GLU A 339 -1.41 -13.89 0.28
N THR A 340 -0.21 -13.54 -0.20
CA THR A 340 1.03 -14.19 0.22
C THR A 340 1.27 -14.05 1.72
N LEU A 341 1.07 -12.85 2.26
CA LEU A 341 1.31 -12.55 3.68
C LEU A 341 0.32 -13.26 4.61
N ARG A 342 -0.96 -13.32 4.22
CA ARG A 342 -1.97 -14.05 5.01
C ARG A 342 -1.80 -15.56 4.95
N TRP A 343 -1.37 -16.11 3.82
CA TRP A 343 -0.97 -17.52 3.77
C TRP A 343 0.23 -17.82 4.66
N PHE A 344 1.22 -16.94 4.67
CA PHE A 344 2.34 -17.04 5.61
C PHE A 344 1.85 -17.00 7.07
N ALA A 345 0.96 -16.06 7.41
CA ALA A 345 0.39 -15.96 8.75
C ALA A 345 -0.38 -17.22 9.16
N ALA A 346 -1.22 -17.77 8.28
CA ALA A 346 -1.98 -19.00 8.54
C ALA A 346 -1.07 -20.23 8.68
N TRP A 347 0.01 -20.31 7.90
CA TRP A 347 1.02 -21.37 8.05
C TRP A 347 1.82 -21.25 9.35
N LEU A 348 2.11 -20.02 9.76
CA LEU A 348 2.87 -19.73 10.97
C LEU A 348 2.03 -19.95 12.24
N GLU A 349 0.73 -19.66 12.24
CA GLU A 349 -0.18 -19.93 13.35
C GLU A 349 -1.32 -20.87 12.88
N PRO A 350 -1.09 -22.19 12.73
CA PRO A 350 -2.09 -23.11 12.19
C PRO A 350 -3.37 -23.22 13.05
N ASP A 351 -3.25 -22.97 14.35
CA ASP A 351 -4.38 -22.97 15.29
C ASP A 351 -5.15 -21.64 15.31
N ASN A 352 -4.66 -20.61 14.61
CA ASN A 352 -5.35 -19.34 14.44
C ASN A 352 -6.35 -19.46 13.27
N GLU A 353 -7.55 -19.97 13.57
CA GLU A 353 -8.63 -20.14 12.58
C GLU A 353 -8.93 -18.86 11.80
N ARG A 354 -8.80 -17.69 12.46
CA ARG A 354 -9.03 -16.39 11.81
C ARG A 354 -7.98 -16.10 10.73
N ALA A 355 -6.71 -16.44 10.96
CA ALA A 355 -5.67 -16.28 9.96
C ALA A 355 -5.96 -17.15 8.72
N PHE A 356 -6.41 -18.40 8.91
CA PHE A 356 -6.79 -19.29 7.83
C PHE A 356 -7.98 -18.76 7.01
N ILE A 357 -9.05 -18.31 7.67
CA ILE A 357 -10.23 -17.70 7.02
C ILE A 357 -9.81 -16.48 6.19
N MET A 358 -9.00 -15.59 6.77
CA MET A 358 -8.56 -14.35 6.12
C MET A 358 -7.63 -14.61 4.92
N ALA A 359 -6.85 -15.70 4.95
CA ALA A 359 -6.03 -16.15 3.82
C ALA A 359 -6.89 -16.66 2.66
N HIS A 360 -7.93 -17.45 2.95
CA HIS A 360 -8.87 -17.91 1.93
C HIS A 360 -9.66 -16.77 1.29
N GLU A 361 -10.07 -15.78 2.09
CA GLU A 361 -10.75 -14.58 1.59
C GLU A 361 -9.85 -13.79 0.63
N ALA A 362 -8.57 -13.58 1.00
CA ALA A 362 -7.61 -12.90 0.15
C ALA A 362 -7.36 -13.66 -1.16
N ASN A 363 -7.15 -14.99 -1.10
CA ASN A 363 -7.01 -15.84 -2.28
C ASN A 363 -8.24 -15.75 -3.20
N ALA A 364 -9.46 -15.77 -2.64
CA ALA A 364 -10.69 -15.62 -3.43
C ALA A 364 -10.75 -14.25 -4.13
N GLN A 365 -10.43 -13.16 -3.42
CA GLN A 365 -10.36 -11.80 -4.00
C GLN A 365 -9.31 -11.72 -5.12
N ARG A 366 -8.10 -12.22 -4.86
CA ARG A 366 -6.96 -12.14 -5.80
C ARG A 366 -7.10 -13.05 -7.01
N SER A 367 -7.77 -14.20 -6.89
CA SER A 367 -8.14 -15.05 -8.04
C SER A 367 -8.99 -14.32 -9.09
N MET A 368 -9.74 -13.29 -8.66
CA MET A 368 -10.52 -12.39 -9.51
C MET A 368 -9.84 -11.02 -9.74
N ARG A 369 -8.60 -10.84 -9.27
CA ARG A 369 -7.84 -9.58 -9.29
C ARG A 369 -8.55 -8.42 -8.58
N LYS A 370 -9.40 -8.71 -7.60
CA LYS A 370 -10.07 -7.71 -6.76
C LYS A 370 -9.14 -7.22 -5.64
N PRO A 371 -9.25 -5.97 -5.19
CA PRO A 371 -8.43 -5.46 -4.11
C PRO A 371 -8.68 -6.25 -2.82
N THR A 372 -7.63 -6.39 -2.01
CA THR A 372 -7.78 -6.82 -0.60
C THR A 372 -7.85 -5.63 0.37
N ILE A 373 -7.68 -4.42 -0.16
CA ILE A 373 -7.72 -3.15 0.56
C ILE A 373 -9.12 -2.50 0.54
N PRO A 374 -9.45 -1.64 1.52
CA PRO A 374 -8.70 -1.45 2.77
C PRO A 374 -8.79 -2.66 3.70
N GLY A 375 -7.74 -2.86 4.50
CA GLY A 375 -7.82 -3.74 5.66
C GLY A 375 -8.47 -3.04 6.86
N ILE A 376 -8.58 -3.75 7.98
CA ILE A 376 -9.13 -3.24 9.24
C ILE A 376 -8.16 -3.56 10.37
N MET A 377 -7.76 -2.56 11.14
CA MET A 377 -6.69 -2.71 12.15
C MET A 377 -7.00 -3.78 13.20
N GLY A 378 -8.26 -3.89 13.63
CA GLY A 378 -8.69 -4.92 14.57
C GLY A 378 -8.65 -6.35 13.99
N ILE A 379 -8.65 -6.51 12.67
CA ILE A 379 -8.37 -7.79 12.02
C ILE A 379 -6.87 -8.04 12.04
N GLU A 380 -6.06 -7.06 11.64
CA GLU A 380 -4.61 -7.17 11.58
C GLU A 380 -4.01 -7.51 12.95
N ARG A 381 -4.47 -6.90 14.05
CA ARG A 381 -4.08 -7.29 15.42
C ARG A 381 -4.33 -8.77 15.76
N LYS A 382 -5.31 -9.40 15.11
CA LYS A 382 -5.69 -10.80 15.36
C LYS A 382 -5.00 -11.80 14.45
N ILE A 383 -4.42 -11.37 13.33
CA ILE A 383 -3.85 -12.30 12.33
C ILE A 383 -2.42 -11.95 11.88
N ASN A 384 -1.97 -10.71 12.02
CA ASN A 384 -0.67 -10.27 11.53
C ASN A 384 0.41 -10.68 12.54
N PRO A 385 1.35 -11.58 12.19
CA PRO A 385 2.33 -12.11 13.14
C PRO A 385 3.18 -11.02 13.82
N TRP A 386 3.49 -9.93 13.12
CA TRP A 386 4.33 -8.86 13.65
C TRP A 386 3.63 -8.00 14.70
N LEU A 387 2.30 -7.83 14.59
CA LEU A 387 1.47 -7.16 15.61
C LEU A 387 1.16 -8.08 16.81
N ARG A 388 1.37 -9.39 16.63
CA ARG A 388 1.14 -10.45 17.62
C ARG A 388 2.43 -10.97 18.24
N SER A 389 3.54 -10.25 18.07
CA SER A 389 4.86 -10.67 18.54
C SER A 389 4.96 -10.92 20.04
N ALA A 390 4.00 -10.45 20.86
CA ALA A 390 3.93 -10.74 22.30
C ALA A 390 3.12 -12.01 22.65
N GLU A 391 2.47 -12.66 21.69
CA GLU A 391 1.63 -13.84 21.91
C GLU A 391 2.49 -15.10 22.06
N GLU A 392 2.40 -15.77 23.21
CA GLU A 392 3.21 -16.98 23.46
C GLU A 392 2.94 -18.11 22.46
N ALA A 393 1.70 -18.23 22.00
CA ALA A 393 1.33 -19.25 21.01
C ALA A 393 2.09 -19.06 19.69
N LEU A 394 2.23 -17.81 19.24
CA LEU A 394 3.03 -17.46 18.07
C LEU A 394 4.51 -17.77 18.33
N GLY A 395 5.02 -17.40 19.52
CA GLY A 395 6.39 -17.70 19.93
C GLY A 395 6.75 -19.19 19.87
N ARG A 396 5.92 -20.05 20.48
CA ARG A 396 6.08 -21.51 20.42
C ARG A 396 6.03 -22.02 18.98
N SER A 397 5.15 -21.47 18.16
CA SER A 397 5.03 -21.87 16.76
C SER A 397 6.27 -21.49 15.94
N ILE A 398 6.86 -20.32 16.21
CA ILE A 398 8.12 -19.87 15.62
C ILE A 398 9.25 -20.82 16.03
N ASP A 399 9.39 -21.13 17.33
CA ASP A 399 10.48 -21.97 17.85
C ASP A 399 10.50 -23.36 17.21
N THR A 400 9.32 -23.95 16.98
CA THR A 400 9.17 -25.25 16.28
C THR A 400 9.43 -25.20 14.78
N ARG A 401 9.53 -24.00 14.20
CA ARG A 401 9.69 -23.75 12.76
C ARG A 401 11.00 -23.04 12.40
N LEU A 402 11.90 -22.80 13.35
CA LEU A 402 13.18 -22.11 13.10
C LEU A 402 14.02 -22.81 12.01
N ASP A 403 13.97 -24.13 11.96
CA ASP A 403 14.66 -24.94 10.95
C ASP A 403 13.90 -25.00 9.60
N GLN A 404 12.63 -24.56 9.58
CA GLN A 404 11.83 -24.45 8.36
C GLN A 404 12.13 -23.10 7.71
N TYR A 405 13.20 -23.08 6.92
CA TYR A 405 13.82 -21.87 6.39
C TYR A 405 12.88 -20.99 5.52
N TYR A 406 12.11 -20.10 6.15
CA TYR A 406 11.39 -18.96 5.54
C TYR A 406 11.92 -17.65 6.13
N GLU A 407 12.27 -16.66 5.30
CA GLU A 407 12.83 -15.38 5.77
C GLU A 407 11.88 -14.66 6.75
N GLY A 408 10.57 -14.74 6.49
CA GLY A 408 9.54 -14.24 7.40
C GLY A 408 9.57 -14.87 8.80
N VAL A 409 9.92 -16.16 8.92
CA VAL A 409 10.11 -16.82 10.23
C VAL A 409 11.29 -16.22 10.96
N SER A 410 12.40 -15.98 10.26
CA SER A 410 13.57 -15.34 10.87
C SER A 410 13.27 -13.92 11.36
N TRP A 411 12.42 -13.18 10.65
CA TRP A 411 12.03 -11.81 11.02
C TRP A 411 11.09 -11.81 12.23
N CYS A 412 10.05 -12.65 12.19
CA CYS A 412 9.15 -12.85 13.33
C CYS A 412 9.90 -13.37 14.56
N SER A 413 10.83 -14.30 14.36
CA SER A 413 11.70 -14.86 15.40
C SER A 413 12.56 -13.82 16.07
N ARG A 414 13.20 -12.92 15.30
CA ARG A 414 14.00 -11.85 15.90
C ARG A 414 13.13 -10.95 16.75
N GLN A 415 11.93 -10.57 16.32
CA GLN A 415 11.00 -9.80 17.17
C GLN A 415 10.54 -10.57 18.43
N TRP A 416 10.23 -11.87 18.30
CA TRP A 416 9.85 -12.73 19.44
C TRP A 416 10.97 -12.85 20.48
N GLN A 417 12.19 -13.17 20.03
CA GLN A 417 13.37 -13.30 20.89
C GLN A 417 13.68 -11.98 21.61
N CYS A 418 13.54 -10.87 20.90
CA CYS A 418 13.74 -9.54 21.43
C CYS A 418 12.80 -9.17 22.59
N LEU A 419 11.56 -9.67 22.58
CA LEU A 419 10.58 -9.42 23.64
C LEU A 419 10.82 -10.29 24.87
N ASN A 420 11.25 -11.53 24.68
CA ASN A 420 11.39 -12.53 25.74
C ASN A 420 12.81 -12.63 26.31
N SER A 421 13.80 -12.09 25.61
CA SER A 421 15.21 -12.04 26.02
C SER A 421 15.87 -10.81 25.40
N PRO A 422 15.52 -9.59 25.84
CA PRO A 422 16.04 -8.37 25.24
C PRO A 422 17.57 -8.33 25.35
N PRO A 423 18.31 -8.19 24.24
CA PRO A 423 19.76 -8.04 24.26
C PRO A 423 20.17 -6.87 25.16
N ARG A 424 21.30 -6.97 25.89
CA ARG A 424 21.77 -5.91 26.80
C ARG A 424 21.90 -4.53 26.13
N GLU A 425 22.19 -4.51 24.83
CA GLU A 425 22.29 -3.32 24.00
C GLU A 425 20.97 -2.51 23.96
N TRP A 426 19.84 -3.14 24.24
CA TRP A 426 18.50 -2.53 24.21
C TRP A 426 18.22 -1.60 25.38
N LEU A 427 18.89 -1.84 26.51
CA LEU A 427 18.89 -0.94 27.66
C LEU A 427 19.79 0.28 27.44
N ALA A 428 20.65 0.25 26.41
CA ALA A 428 21.73 1.22 26.20
C ALA A 428 21.50 2.20 25.04
N PHE A 429 20.46 2.05 24.22
CA PHE A 429 20.12 3.00 23.16
C PHE A 429 19.06 4.00 23.63
N PRO A 430 19.45 5.19 24.14
CA PRO A 430 18.52 6.31 24.18
C PRO A 430 18.11 6.67 22.76
N VAL A 431 16.86 7.07 22.61
CA VAL A 431 16.32 7.78 21.44
C VAL A 431 17.37 8.79 20.96
N PRO A 432 17.69 8.90 19.66
CA PRO A 432 18.36 10.09 19.18
C PRO A 432 17.40 11.26 19.43
N MET A 433 17.59 11.96 20.54
CA MET A 433 16.94 13.24 20.73
C MET A 433 17.36 14.11 19.56
N ALA A 434 16.36 14.64 18.86
CA ALA A 434 16.57 15.75 17.95
C ALA A 434 17.25 16.89 18.72
N SER A 435 18.54 17.11 18.47
CA SER A 435 19.18 18.43 18.34
C SER A 435 20.70 18.33 18.52
N ARG A 436 21.43 18.79 17.52
CA ARG A 436 22.22 20.02 17.64
C ARG A 436 22.55 20.51 16.24
N ALA A 437 21.96 21.65 15.89
CA ALA A 437 22.44 22.48 14.81
C ALA A 437 23.93 22.71 15.00
N ILE A 438 24.73 22.41 13.98
CA ILE A 438 26.11 22.86 13.91
C ILE A 438 26.03 24.36 13.60
N SER A 439 26.06 25.17 14.66
CA SER A 439 26.36 26.59 14.54
C SER A 439 27.86 26.72 14.26
N THR A 440 28.22 27.09 13.04
CA THR A 440 29.56 27.60 12.73
C THR A 440 29.73 28.97 13.40
N PRO A 441 30.76 29.19 14.24
CA PRO A 441 31.05 30.52 14.73
C PRO A 441 31.78 31.31 13.64
N HIS A 442 31.22 32.46 13.30
CA HIS A 442 31.95 33.54 12.64
C HIS A 442 33.20 33.91 13.46
N ARG A 443 34.35 33.87 12.80
CA ARG A 443 35.41 34.88 12.90
C ARG A 443 36.17 34.95 11.60
#